data_AF-A0A7D7ABV9-F1
#
_entry.id   AF-A0A7D7ABV9-F1
#
_cell.length_a   1.000
_cell.length_b   1.000
_cell.length_c   1.000
_cell.angle_alpha   90.00
_cell.angle_beta   90.00
_cell.angle_gamma   90.00
#
_symmetry.space_group_name_H-M   'P 1'
#
loop_
_entity.id
_entity.type
_entity.pdbx_description
1 polymer ?
#
loop_
_entity_poly.entity_id
_entity_poly.type
_entity_poly.pdbx_seq_one_letter_code
_entity_poly.pdbx_strand_id
1 'polypeptide(L)'
;MPILIILAGVLLIYFNYKGLKKEDKSFLSILHNEEENISDTDLEIGKLRREFSETILELQKEIIELKEVKQYNYPKDNSYQLEDNTNDENYTKIDTLIDDEIDIAEEENETENQVISRMNVIKDLIDKGYTDEDICESLSMGKGEVLLIKSLLKQSKI
;
A
#
# COMPACT_ATOMS: atom_id res chain seq x y z
N MET A 1 -15.76 -10.35 56.78
CA MET A 1 -16.69 -9.22 57.01
C MET A 1 -17.23 -8.74 55.66
N PRO A 2 -18.38 -9.27 55.17
CA PRO A 2 -18.93 -8.96 53.84
C PRO A 2 -19.21 -7.47 53.61
N ILE A 3 -19.40 -6.71 54.69
CA ILE A 3 -19.65 -5.27 54.68
C ILE A 3 -18.49 -4.47 54.06
N LEU A 4 -17.24 -4.91 54.24
CA LEU A 4 -16.07 -4.24 53.67
C LEU A 4 -16.02 -4.35 52.13
N ILE A 5 -16.48 -5.48 51.58
CA ILE A 5 -16.49 -5.73 50.14
C ILE A 5 -17.56 -4.84 49.47
N ILE A 6 -18.72 -4.70 50.10
CA ILE A 6 -19.80 -3.80 49.63
C ILE A 6 -19.32 -2.35 49.65
N LEU A 7 -18.64 -1.91 50.71
CA LEU A 7 -18.10 -0.56 50.81
C LEU A 7 -17.07 -0.27 49.71
N ALA A 8 -16.17 -1.22 49.44
CA ALA A 8 -15.18 -1.09 48.36
C ALA A 8 -15.85 -1.02 46.97
N GLY A 9 -16.91 -1.79 46.73
CA GLY A 9 -17.67 -1.74 45.49
C GLY A 9 -18.36 -0.38 45.26
N VAL A 10 -18.98 0.18 46.29
CA VAL A 10 -19.60 1.52 46.21
C VAL A 10 -18.56 2.61 45.97
N LEU A 11 -17.39 2.51 46.62
CA LEU A 11 -16.26 3.42 46.38
C LEU A 11 -15.77 3.35 44.93
N LEU A 12 -15.60 2.14 44.38
CA LEU A 12 -15.17 1.96 42.99
C LEU A 12 -16.17 2.56 41.99
N ILE A 13 -17.48 2.32 42.19
CA ILE A 13 -18.53 2.91 41.36
C ILE A 13 -18.48 4.44 41.43
N TYR A 14 -18.34 5.01 42.64
CA TYR A 14 -18.24 6.46 42.82
C TYR A 14 -17.01 7.06 42.11
N PHE A 15 -15.85 6.44 42.25
CA PHE A 15 -14.62 6.91 41.61
C PHE A 15 -14.69 6.81 40.09
N ASN A 16 -15.20 5.71 39.55
CA ASN A 16 -15.32 5.49 38.12
C ASN A 16 -16.32 6.48 37.49
N TYR A 17 -17.49 6.66 38.12
CA TYR A 17 -18.49 7.67 37.71
C TYR A 17 -17.92 9.10 37.72
N LYS A 18 -17.14 9.44 38.74
CA LYS A 18 -16.50 10.75 38.85
C LYS A 18 -15.39 10.97 37.81
N GLY A 19 -14.69 9.92 37.40
CA GLY A 19 -13.70 9.94 36.31
C GLY A 19 -14.35 10.24 34.97
N LEU A 20 -15.36 9.45 34.59
CA LEU A 20 -16.12 9.59 33.34
C LEU A 20 -16.68 11.01 33.15
N LYS A 21 -17.32 11.58 34.19
CA LYS A 21 -17.95 12.91 34.10
C LYS A 21 -16.95 14.08 33.95
N LYS A 22 -15.67 13.86 34.21
CA LYS A 22 -14.63 14.90 34.07
C LYS A 22 -14.11 15.01 32.63
N GLU A 23 -14.29 13.98 31.81
CA GLU A 23 -13.72 13.91 30.45
C GLU A 23 -14.62 14.57 29.39
N ASP A 24 -15.95 14.51 29.55
CA ASP A 24 -16.92 15.05 28.58
C ASP A 24 -16.74 16.54 28.26
N LYS A 25 -16.16 17.31 29.19
CA LYS A 25 -15.90 18.74 29.00
C LYS A 25 -14.58 19.02 28.27
N SER A 26 -13.64 18.08 28.25
CA SER A 26 -12.32 18.28 27.66
C SER A 26 -12.40 18.31 26.14
N PHE A 27 -12.94 17.25 25.53
CA PHE A 27 -13.05 17.17 24.07
C PHE A 27 -13.99 18.22 23.51
N LEU A 28 -15.17 18.40 24.12
CA LEU A 28 -16.16 19.38 23.65
C LEU A 28 -15.63 20.81 23.74
N SER A 29 -14.91 21.14 24.82
CA SER A 29 -14.30 22.47 24.95
C SER A 29 -13.15 22.70 23.97
N ILE A 30 -12.36 21.67 23.67
CA ILE A 30 -11.28 21.76 22.67
C ILE A 30 -11.88 21.89 21.27
N LEU A 31 -12.91 21.10 20.96
CA LEU A 31 -13.61 21.14 19.67
C LEU A 31 -14.25 22.51 19.43
N HIS A 32 -14.94 23.06 20.42
CA HIS A 32 -15.59 24.36 20.27
C HIS A 32 -14.56 25.49 20.14
N ASN A 33 -13.45 25.40 20.86
CA ASN A 33 -12.35 26.35 20.72
C ASN A 33 -11.70 26.25 19.33
N GLU A 34 -11.49 25.04 18.82
CA GLU A 34 -10.92 24.83 17.48
C GLU A 34 -11.89 25.27 16.37
N GLU A 35 -13.19 25.04 16.54
CA GLU A 35 -14.26 25.48 15.63
C GLU A 35 -14.33 27.00 15.54
N GLU A 36 -14.16 27.71 16.66
CA GLU A 36 -14.19 29.18 16.70
C GLU A 36 -12.88 29.81 16.20
N ASN A 37 -11.75 29.10 16.29
CA ASN A 37 -10.43 29.60 15.89
C ASN A 37 -9.93 29.08 14.53
N ILE A 38 -10.75 28.34 13.77
CA ILE A 38 -10.36 27.87 12.45
C ILE A 38 -10.20 29.06 11.49
N SER A 39 -9.05 29.15 10.81
CA SER A 39 -8.84 30.22 9.84
C SER A 39 -9.51 29.91 8.50
N ASP A 40 -9.79 30.94 7.70
CA ASP A 40 -10.31 30.76 6.34
C ASP A 40 -9.39 29.88 5.48
N THR A 41 -8.06 29.97 5.70
CA THR A 41 -7.07 29.12 5.03
C THR A 41 -7.19 27.65 5.45
N ASP A 42 -7.41 27.38 6.74
CA ASP A 42 -7.61 26.01 7.23
C ASP A 42 -8.90 25.40 6.66
N LEU A 43 -9.94 26.22 6.52
CA LEU A 43 -11.20 25.83 5.89
C LEU A 43 -11.01 25.51 4.40
N GLU A 44 -10.25 26.31 3.65
CA GLU A 44 -9.92 26.04 2.26
C GLU A 44 -9.07 24.78 2.10
N ILE A 45 -8.07 24.57 2.95
CA ILE A 45 -7.27 23.33 2.98
C ILE A 45 -8.15 22.13 3.30
N GLY A 46 -9.11 22.27 4.22
CA GLY A 46 -10.07 21.23 4.56
C GLY A 46 -10.97 20.85 3.39
N LYS A 47 -11.49 21.85 2.65
CA LYS A 47 -12.27 21.63 1.43
C LYS A 47 -11.44 20.92 0.36
N LEU A 48 -10.22 21.40 0.12
CA LEU A 48 -9.30 20.81 -0.83
C LEU A 48 -8.98 19.35 -0.48
N ARG A 49 -8.72 19.04 0.81
CA ARG A 49 -8.52 17.67 1.29
C ARG A 49 -9.74 16.79 1.06
N ARG A 50 -10.96 17.33 1.25
CA ARG A 50 -12.20 16.61 0.99
C ARG A 50 -12.31 16.24 -0.50
N GLU A 51 -12.13 17.22 -1.38
CA GLU A 51 -12.20 17.02 -2.83
C GLU A 51 -11.15 16.00 -3.33
N PHE A 52 -9.93 16.05 -2.79
CA PHE A 52 -8.91 15.05 -3.10
C PHE A 52 -9.27 13.66 -2.57
N SER A 53 -9.85 13.55 -1.37
CA SER A 53 -10.26 12.26 -0.80
C SER A 53 -11.39 11.63 -1.61
N GLU A 54 -12.36 12.43 -2.04
CA GLU A 54 -13.44 11.99 -2.94
C GLU A 54 -12.88 11.50 -4.27
N THR A 55 -11.95 12.25 -4.87
CA THR A 55 -11.30 11.88 -6.14
C THR A 55 -10.48 10.58 -6.00
N ILE A 56 -9.69 10.44 -4.93
CA ILE A 56 -8.87 9.24 -4.67
C ILE A 56 -9.78 8.02 -4.47
N LEU A 57 -10.88 8.17 -3.72
CA LEU A 57 -11.84 7.10 -3.49
C LEU A 57 -12.48 6.64 -4.81
N GLU A 58 -12.86 7.60 -5.66
CA GLU A 58 -13.45 7.29 -6.97
C GLU A 58 -12.47 6.56 -7.88
N LEU A 59 -11.21 6.98 -7.93
CA LEU A 59 -10.15 6.27 -8.66
C LEU A 59 -9.92 4.86 -8.11
N GLN A 60 -9.90 4.67 -6.78
CA GLN A 60 -9.79 3.34 -6.17
C GLN A 60 -10.96 2.44 -6.59
N LYS A 61 -12.18 2.98 -6.62
CA LYS A 61 -13.36 2.26 -7.07
C LYS A 61 -13.26 1.86 -8.54
N GLU A 62 -12.84 2.78 -9.41
CA GLU A 62 -12.64 2.50 -10.83
C GLU A 62 -11.57 1.42 -11.07
N ILE A 63 -10.46 1.46 -10.32
CA ILE A 63 -9.41 0.41 -10.39
C ILE A 63 -9.98 -0.96 -10.00
N ILE A 64 -10.80 -1.04 -8.96
CA ILE A 64 -11.45 -2.29 -8.53
C ILE A 64 -12.38 -2.81 -9.63
N GLU A 65 -13.23 -1.94 -10.19
CA GLU A 65 -14.15 -2.30 -11.28
C GLU A 65 -13.40 -2.81 -12.52
N LEU A 66 -12.30 -2.15 -12.91
CA LEU A 66 -11.45 -2.59 -14.01
C LEU A 66 -10.75 -3.93 -13.74
N LYS A 67 -10.34 -4.17 -12.48
CA LYS A 67 -9.74 -5.44 -12.05
C LYS A 67 -10.75 -6.59 -12.15
N GLU A 68 -12.00 -6.38 -11.74
CA GLU A 68 -13.07 -7.37 -11.84
C GLU A 68 -13.40 -7.74 -13.30
N VAL A 69 -13.45 -6.75 -14.20
CA VAL A 69 -13.73 -6.98 -15.63
C VAL A 69 -12.65 -7.86 -16.29
N LYS A 70 -11.37 -7.74 -15.88
CA LYS A 70 -10.28 -8.58 -16.39
C LYS A 70 -10.36 -10.04 -15.92
N GLN A 71 -10.94 -10.30 -14.74
CA GLN A 71 -11.09 -11.67 -14.22
C GLN A 71 -12.20 -12.46 -14.91
N TYR A 72 -13.19 -11.81 -15.54
CA TYR A 72 -14.31 -12.48 -16.21
C TYR A 72 -14.11 -12.74 -17.72
N ASN A 73 -13.06 -12.19 -18.35
CA ASN A 73 -12.88 -12.23 -19.81
C ASN A 73 -11.69 -13.06 -20.32
N TYR A 74 -11.11 -13.93 -19.51
CA TYR A 74 -10.23 -14.98 -20.04
C TYR A 74 -11.07 -16.23 -20.38
N PRO A 75 -11.29 -16.55 -21.66
CA PRO A 75 -11.72 -17.90 -22.00
C PRO A 75 -10.61 -18.84 -21.53
N LYS A 76 -10.98 -19.74 -20.62
CA LYS A 76 -10.14 -20.84 -20.14
C LYS A 76 -10.00 -21.84 -21.29
N ASP A 77 -9.25 -21.47 -22.33
CA ASP A 77 -8.99 -22.33 -23.48
C ASP A 77 -7.61 -22.98 -23.34
N ASN A 78 -7.68 -24.24 -22.89
CA ASN A 78 -6.88 -25.40 -23.23
C ASN A 78 -5.38 -25.26 -23.63
N SER A 79 -4.59 -26.09 -22.94
CA SER A 79 -3.34 -26.74 -23.37
C SER A 79 -2.06 -25.91 -23.43
N TYR A 80 -1.37 -25.85 -22.28
CA TYR A 80 0.08 -26.05 -22.27
C TYR A 80 0.37 -27.11 -21.21
N GLN A 81 0.60 -28.35 -21.66
CA GLN A 81 1.31 -29.33 -20.84
C GLN A 81 2.75 -28.86 -20.79
N LEU A 82 3.15 -28.25 -19.67
CA LEU A 82 4.55 -28.16 -19.31
C LEU A 82 4.89 -29.51 -18.70
N GLU A 83 5.73 -30.29 -19.39
CA GLU A 83 6.33 -31.49 -18.82
C GLU A 83 7.17 -31.05 -17.61
N ASP A 84 6.63 -31.33 -16.43
CA ASP A 84 7.30 -31.14 -15.16
C ASP A 84 8.36 -32.24 -15.01
N ASN A 85 9.60 -31.92 -15.35
CA ASN A 85 10.77 -32.65 -14.90
C ASN A 85 11.61 -31.70 -14.05
N THR A 86 11.33 -31.65 -12.75
CA THR A 86 12.19 -32.27 -11.75
C THR A 86 11.58 -32.09 -10.37
N ASN A 87 11.57 -33.20 -9.63
CA ASN A 87 11.19 -33.31 -8.23
C ASN A 87 11.73 -32.15 -7.38
N ASP A 88 10.85 -31.46 -6.66
CA ASP A 88 11.11 -31.23 -5.25
C ASP A 88 9.81 -31.24 -4.45
N GLU A 89 9.81 -32.05 -3.42
CA GLU A 89 8.68 -32.37 -2.57
C GLU A 89 8.38 -31.17 -1.67
N ASN A 90 7.15 -30.66 -1.68
CA ASN A 90 6.38 -30.34 -0.47
C ASN A 90 5.00 -29.77 -0.84
N TYR A 91 4.01 -30.65 -0.88
CA TYR A 91 2.61 -30.25 -0.76
C TYR A 91 2.38 -29.77 0.68
N THR A 92 2.06 -28.49 0.86
CA THR A 92 1.29 -28.08 2.04
C THR A 92 -0.07 -27.55 1.58
N LYS A 93 -1.11 -28.25 2.04
CA LYS A 93 -2.53 -27.94 1.91
C LYS A 93 -2.81 -26.46 2.15
N ILE A 94 -3.59 -25.86 1.25
CA ILE A 94 -4.34 -24.65 1.57
C ILE A 94 -5.59 -25.13 2.31
N ASP A 95 -5.49 -25.26 3.63
CA ASP A 95 -6.66 -25.26 4.49
C ASP A 95 -7.14 -23.81 4.61
N THR A 96 -8.42 -23.62 4.33
CA THR A 96 -9.18 -22.40 4.57
C THR A 96 -9.09 -21.98 6.03
N LEU A 97 -8.51 -20.81 6.30
CA LEU A 97 -8.81 -20.00 7.48
C LEU A 97 -8.93 -18.55 7.01
N ILE A 98 -10.17 -18.07 7.04
CA ILE A 98 -10.50 -16.66 7.13
C ILE A 98 -10.00 -16.23 8.51
N ASP A 99 -8.94 -15.43 8.54
CA ASP A 99 -8.66 -14.54 9.66
C ASP A 99 -8.14 -13.23 9.09
N ASP A 100 -8.69 -12.13 9.61
CA ASP A 100 -8.42 -10.77 9.19
C ASP A 100 -6.95 -10.41 9.45
N GLU A 101 -6.11 -10.48 8.42
CA GLU A 101 -4.79 -9.85 8.44
C GLU A 101 -4.51 -9.21 7.08
N ILE A 102 -4.15 -7.93 7.12
CA ILE A 102 -3.82 -7.10 5.97
C ILE A 102 -2.57 -7.70 5.33
N ASP A 103 -2.73 -8.43 4.23
CA ASP A 103 -1.63 -8.78 3.32
C ASP A 103 -1.15 -7.48 2.65
N ILE A 104 -0.18 -6.83 3.28
CA ILE A 104 0.72 -5.92 2.59
C ILE A 104 1.46 -6.80 1.60
N ALA A 105 1.07 -6.73 0.33
CA ALA A 105 1.77 -7.42 -0.75
C ALA A 105 3.26 -7.16 -0.62
N GLU A 106 4.01 -8.22 -0.30
CA GLU A 106 5.46 -8.20 -0.33
C GLU A 106 5.88 -7.76 -1.74
N GLU A 107 6.61 -6.65 -1.82
CA GLU A 107 7.37 -6.31 -3.02
C GLU A 107 8.16 -7.55 -3.42
N GLU A 108 7.92 -8.05 -4.63
CA GLU A 108 8.77 -9.05 -5.27
C GLU A 108 10.19 -8.52 -5.20
N ASN A 109 11.00 -9.12 -4.32
CA ASN A 109 12.41 -8.81 -4.24
C ASN A 109 13.03 -9.28 -5.55
N GLU A 110 13.21 -8.37 -6.51
CA GLU A 110 13.98 -8.62 -7.72
C GLU A 110 15.34 -9.15 -7.29
N THR A 111 15.61 -10.43 -7.56
CA THR A 111 16.89 -11.05 -7.22
C THR A 111 17.99 -10.28 -7.94
N GLU A 112 19.15 -10.09 -7.31
CA GLU A 112 20.30 -9.34 -7.85
C GLU A 112 20.65 -9.71 -9.31
N ASN A 113 20.45 -10.98 -9.69
CA ASN A 113 20.64 -11.47 -11.05
C ASN A 113 19.71 -10.83 -12.11
N GLN A 114 18.46 -10.49 -11.75
CA GLN A 114 17.50 -9.87 -12.66
C GLN A 114 17.86 -8.40 -12.94
N VAL A 115 18.32 -7.69 -11.92
CA VAL A 115 18.79 -6.29 -12.03
C VAL A 115 20.06 -6.21 -12.89
N ILE A 116 21.03 -7.12 -12.67
CA ILE A 116 22.26 -7.22 -13.46
C ILE A 116 21.94 -7.53 -14.94
N SER A 117 20.98 -8.43 -15.19
CA SER A 117 20.50 -8.75 -16.54
C SER A 117 19.98 -7.52 -17.28
N ARG A 118 19.08 -6.74 -16.65
CA ARG A 118 18.50 -5.51 -17.25
C ARG A 118 19.56 -4.44 -17.51
N MET A 119 20.50 -4.25 -16.58
CA MET A 119 21.61 -3.30 -16.73
C MET A 119 22.52 -3.64 -17.91
N ASN A 120 22.81 -4.92 -18.14
CA ASN A 120 23.63 -5.37 -19.25
C ASN A 120 22.93 -5.19 -20.61
N VAL A 121 21.62 -5.41 -20.68
CA VAL A 121 20.84 -5.18 -21.91
C VAL A 121 20.84 -3.69 -22.27
N ILE A 122 20.65 -2.81 -21.29
CA ILE A 122 20.69 -1.36 -21.53
C ILE A 122 22.09 -0.91 -21.96
N LYS A 123 23.15 -1.46 -21.35
CA LYS A 123 24.53 -1.18 -21.75
C LYS A 123 24.79 -1.56 -23.22
N ASP A 124 24.37 -2.75 -23.64
CA ASP A 124 24.52 -3.22 -25.03
C ASP A 124 23.76 -2.35 -26.04
N LEU A 125 22.55 -1.89 -25.70
CA LEU A 125 21.78 -0.98 -26.55
C LEU A 125 22.40 0.42 -26.65
N ILE A 126 22.96 0.93 -25.55
CA ILE A 126 23.70 2.21 -25.55
C ILE A 126 24.97 2.09 -26.40
N ASP A 127 25.71 0.98 -26.28
CA ASP A 127 26.94 0.73 -27.05
C ASP A 127 26.65 0.55 -28.56
N LYS A 128 25.45 0.05 -28.92
CA LYS A 128 24.94 -0.02 -30.30
C LYS A 128 24.44 1.32 -30.86
N GLY A 129 24.38 2.38 -30.04
CA GLY A 129 24.03 3.73 -30.46
C GLY A 129 22.53 4.00 -30.59
N TYR A 130 21.68 3.21 -29.94
CA TYR A 130 20.23 3.46 -29.88
C TYR A 130 19.91 4.72 -29.09
N THR A 131 18.83 5.41 -29.47
CA THR A 131 18.36 6.59 -28.73
C THR A 131 17.67 6.18 -27.43
N ASP A 132 17.60 7.09 -26.46
CA ASP A 132 16.96 6.82 -25.17
C ASP A 132 15.48 6.44 -25.38
N GLU A 133 14.84 6.99 -26.40
CA GLU A 133 13.47 6.67 -26.81
C GLU A 133 13.33 5.24 -27.37
N ASP A 134 14.25 4.79 -28.23
CA ASP A 134 14.23 3.41 -28.78
C ASP A 134 14.44 2.35 -27.67
N ILE A 135 15.24 2.69 -26.66
CA ILE A 135 15.48 1.82 -25.49
C ILE A 135 14.23 1.72 -24.63
N CYS A 136 13.53 2.83 -24.41
CA CYS A 136 12.26 2.84 -23.67
C CYS A 136 11.21 1.98 -24.37
N GLU A 137 11.10 2.08 -25.70
CA GLU A 137 10.13 1.32 -26.49
C GLU A 137 10.47 -0.18 -26.54
N SER A 138 11.74 -0.53 -26.76
CA SER A 138 12.17 -1.93 -26.86
C SER A 138 12.14 -2.69 -25.53
N LEU A 139 12.39 -2.04 -24.40
CA LEU A 139 12.34 -2.64 -23.07
C LEU A 139 11.03 -2.41 -22.32
N SER A 140 10.08 -1.66 -22.91
CA SER A 140 8.86 -1.20 -22.22
C SER A 140 9.17 -0.55 -20.86
N MET A 141 10.25 0.23 -20.80
CA MET A 141 10.74 0.89 -19.58
C MET A 141 10.44 2.37 -19.59
N GLY A 142 10.29 2.96 -18.41
CA GLY A 142 10.09 4.40 -18.27
C GLY A 142 11.38 5.19 -18.59
N LYS A 143 11.24 6.37 -19.21
CA LYS A 143 12.38 7.26 -19.48
C LYS A 143 13.22 7.59 -18.24
N GLY A 144 12.58 7.69 -17.08
CA GLY A 144 13.25 7.88 -15.79
C GLY A 144 14.13 6.69 -15.38
N GLU A 145 13.68 5.46 -15.61
CA GLU A 145 14.40 4.23 -15.26
C GLU A 145 15.63 4.04 -16.16
N VAL A 146 15.47 4.26 -17.46
CA VAL A 146 16.57 4.20 -18.43
C VAL A 146 17.65 5.24 -18.10
N LEU A 147 17.25 6.48 -17.77
CA LEU A 147 18.18 7.54 -17.36
C LEU A 147 18.90 7.22 -16.04
N LEU A 148 18.21 6.60 -15.08
CA LEU A 148 18.80 6.18 -13.82
C LEU A 148 19.89 5.12 -14.05
N ILE A 149 19.59 4.08 -14.82
CA ILE A 149 20.55 3.01 -15.14
C ILE A 149 21.74 3.55 -15.93
N LYS A 150 21.50 4.45 -16.89
CA LYS A 150 22.55 5.18 -17.63
C LYS A 150 23.46 6.00 -16.71
N SER A 151 22.89 6.64 -15.69
CA SER A 151 23.66 7.41 -14.70
C SER A 151 24.53 6.52 -13.79
N LEU A 152 24.06 5.31 -13.48
CA LEU A 152 24.79 4.31 -12.70
C LEU A 152 25.93 3.70 -13.53
N LEU A 153 25.68 3.37 -14.81
CA LEU A 153 26.71 2.90 -15.74
C LEU A 153 27.84 3.92 -15.95
N LYS A 154 27.50 5.22 -15.98
CA LYS A 154 28.49 6.30 -16.10
C LYS A 154 29.37 6.43 -14.85
N GLN A 155 28.80 6.23 -13.66
CA GLN A 155 29.53 6.28 -12.39
C GLN A 155 30.44 5.05 -12.19
N SER A 156 30.04 3.89 -12.72
CA SER A 156 30.85 2.66 -12.73
C SER A 156 32.11 2.72 -13.62
N LYS A 157 32.26 3.76 -14.46
CA LYS A 157 33.38 3.90 -15.42
C LYS A 157 34.56 4.74 -14.89
N ILE A 158 34.66 4.91 -13.57
CA ILE A 158 35.80 5.54 -12.86
C ILE A 158 36.71 4.46 -12.29
#